data_AF-A0A9E7HXK7-F1
#
_entry.id   AF-A0A9E7HXK7-F1
#
_cell.length_a   1.000
_cell.length_b   1.000
_cell.length_c   1.000
_cell.angle_alpha   90.00
_cell.angle_beta   90.00
_cell.angle_gamma   90.00
#
_symmetry.space_group_name_H-M   'P 1'
#
loop_
_entity.id
_entity.type
_entity.pdbx_description
1 polymer ?
#
loop_
_entity_poly.entity_id
_entity_poly.type
_entity_poly.pdbx_seq_one_letter_code
_entity_poly.pdbx_strand_id
1 'polypeptide(L)' 'MAAMTFVTSMCVFQLTRNILMNPDVRINKTNRTTAVLENAEEGEKYSQHSLRRFLSHRPPEVFPALNRFFSSADE' A
#
# COMPACT_ATOMS: atom_id res chain seq x y z
N MET A 1 0.34 4.66 27.33
CA MET A 1 1.65 4.36 26.71
C MET A 1 1.49 3.61 25.39
N ALA A 2 0.73 2.50 25.33
CA ALA A 2 0.57 1.68 24.11
C ALA A 2 0.02 2.43 22.87
N ALA A 3 -0.98 3.29 23.04
CA ALA A 3 -1.55 4.07 21.93
C ALA A 3 -0.53 5.06 21.33
N MET A 4 0.27 5.72 22.17
CA MET A 4 1.27 6.69 21.72
C MET A 4 2.40 6.02 20.94
N THR A 5 2.89 4.86 21.40
CA THR A 5 3.91 4.08 20.69
C THR A 5 3.40 3.50 19.37
N PHE A 6 2.12 3.18 19.30
CA PHE A 6 1.50 2.70 18.06
C PHE A 6 1.40 3.84 17.02
N VAL A 7 0.95 5.03 17.42
CA VAL A 7 0.85 6.18 16.51
C VAL A 7 2.23 6.63 16.03
N THR A 8 3.24 6.69 16.89
CA THR A 8 4.60 7.07 16.47
C THR A 8 5.19 6.07 15.49
N SER A 9 5.06 4.76 15.73
CA SER A 9 5.53 3.73 14.80
C SER A 9 4.77 3.76 13.47
N MET A 10 3.46 4.03 13.49
CA MET A 10 2.67 4.25 12.29
C MET A 10 3.20 5.42 11.46
N CYS A 11 3.46 6.58 12.09
CA CYS A 11 3.99 7.75 11.41
C CYS A 11 5.38 7.50 10.82
N VAL A 12 6.27 6.84 11.57
CA VAL A 12 7.62 6.48 11.09
C VAL A 12 7.54 5.54 9.89
N PHE A 13 6.65 4.54 9.93
CA PHE A 13 6.45 3.62 8.81
C PHE A 13 5.93 4.35 7.56
N GLN A 14 4.95 5.25 7.73
CA GLN A 14 4.42 6.04 6.62
C GLN A 14 5.49 6.95 6.00
N LEU A 15 6.28 7.63 6.82
CA LEU A 15 7.33 8.53 6.33
C LEU A 15 8.45 7.76 5.64
N THR A 16 8.89 6.63 6.21
CA THR A 16 9.90 5.76 5.61
C THR A 16 9.44 5.27 4.23
N ARG A 17 8.16 4.90 4.11
CA ARG A 17 7.55 4.50 2.84
C ARG A 17 7.57 5.62 1.81
N ASN A 18 7.20 6.84 2.20
CA ASN A 18 7.18 8.01 1.31
C ASN A 18 8.60 8.34 0.83
N ILE A 19 9.58 8.27 1.71
CA ILE A 19 10.98 8.54 1.35
C ILE A 19 11.50 7.52 0.31
N LEU A 20 11.23 6.23 0.50
CA LEU A 20 11.83 5.16 -0.33
C LEU A 20 11.07 4.83 -1.61
N MET A 21 9.75 4.97 -1.64
CA MET A 21 8.93 4.48 -2.76
C MET A 21 8.22 5.59 -3.54
N ASN A 22 8.28 6.84 -3.10
CA ASN A 22 7.66 7.93 -3.84
C ASN A 22 8.55 8.29 -5.05
N PRO A 23 8.04 8.21 -6.29
CA PRO A 23 8.82 8.53 -7.50
C PRO A 23 9.33 9.99 -7.52
N ASP A 24 8.73 10.88 -6.72
CA ASP A 24 9.14 12.28 -6.61
C ASP A 24 10.31 12.49 -5.64
N VAL A 25 10.59 11.53 -4.73
CA VAL A 25 11.60 11.66 -3.68
C VAL A 25 12.89 10.93 -4.06
N ARG A 26 13.91 11.71 -4.44
CA ARG A 26 15.20 11.20 -4.96
C ARG A 26 16.30 11.19 -3.89
N ILE A 27 16.43 10.08 -3.17
CA ILE A 27 17.46 9.89 -2.13
C ILE A 27 18.85 9.66 -2.73
N ASN A 28 18.95 8.85 -3.79
CA ASN A 28 20.25 8.52 -4.39
C ASN A 28 20.74 9.66 -5.29
N LYS A 29 22.01 10.03 -5.14
CA LYS A 29 22.64 11.11 -5.91
C LYS A 29 22.67 10.82 -7.41
N THR A 30 22.76 9.54 -7.79
CA THR A 30 22.69 9.08 -9.20
C THR A 30 21.31 9.29 -9.82
N ASN A 31 20.24 9.25 -9.03
CA ASN A 31 18.86 9.46 -9.51
C ASN A 31 18.43 10.93 -9.57
N ARG A 32 19.30 11.88 -9.18
CA ARG A 32 19.02 13.33 -9.28
C ARG A 32 19.33 13.91 -10.66
N THR A 33 20.19 13.26 -11.44
CA THR A 33 20.61 13.74 -12.77
C THR A 33 19.74 13.19 -13.89
N THR A 34 18.92 12.18 -13.62
CA THR A 34 18.00 11.59 -14.58
C THR A 34 16.63 12.28 -14.49
N ALA A 35 16.37 13.20 -15.41
CA ALA A 35 15.02 13.66 -15.69
C ALA A 35 14.28 12.51 -16.40
N VAL A 36 13.70 11.58 -15.64
CA VAL A 36 13.10 10.37 -16.22
C VAL A 36 11.74 10.70 -16.84
N LEU A 37 11.70 10.73 -18.17
CA LEU A 37 10.48 10.82 -18.99
C LEU A 37 9.66 9.51 -18.97
N GLU A 38 10.28 8.38 -18.62
CA GLU A 38 9.66 7.03 -18.63
C GLU A 38 9.59 6.40 -17.22
N ASN A 39 8.89 7.05 -16.28
CA ASN A 39 8.74 6.56 -14.90
C ASN A 39 7.47 5.72 -14.68
N ALA A 40 6.97 5.07 -15.73
CA ALA A 40 5.72 4.30 -15.69
C ALA A 40 5.82 3.07 -14.77
N GLU A 41 6.94 2.35 -14.79
CA GLU A 41 7.14 1.14 -13.98
C GLU A 41 7.23 1.46 -12.47
N GLU A 42 7.90 2.55 -12.09
CA GLU A 42 7.99 3.00 -10.71
C GLU A 42 6.63 3.51 -10.20
N GLY A 43 5.90 4.25 -11.04
CA GLY A 43 4.53 4.68 -10.77
C GLY A 43 3.55 3.52 -10.61
N GLU A 44 3.66 2.48 -11.43
CA GLU A 44 2.85 1.25 -11.29
C GLU A 44 3.13 0.55 -9.97
N LYS A 45 4.40 0.39 -9.58
CA LYS A 45 4.80 -0.22 -8.30
C LYS A 45 4.32 0.60 -7.09
N TYR A 46 4.32 1.92 -7.17
CA TYR A 46 3.79 2.79 -6.11
C TYR A 46 2.25 2.71 -6.00
N SER A 47 1.55 2.72 -7.14
CA SER A 47 0.08 2.65 -7.22
C SER A 47 -0.46 1.27 -6.80
N GLN A 48 0.13 0.20 -7.32
CA GLN A 48 -0.24 -1.19 -7.05
C GLN A 48 0.74 -1.86 -6.07
N HIS A 49 0.75 -1.38 -4.82
CA HIS A 49 1.45 -2.10 -3.76
C HIS A 49 0.93 -3.56 -3.64
N SER A 50 1.79 -4.50 -3.28
CA SER A 50 1.49 -5.95 -3.23
C SER A 50 0.20 -6.28 -2.48
N LEU A 51 -0.01 -5.67 -1.32
CA LEU A 51 -1.24 -5.81 -0.53
C LEU A 51 -2.49 -5.31 -1.28
N ARG A 52 -2.39 -4.18 -1.99
CA ARG A 52 -3.51 -3.63 -2.77
C ARG A 52 -3.84 -4.53 -3.97
N ARG A 53 -2.82 -5.06 -4.64
CA ARG A 53 -2.98 -6.02 -5.75
C ARG A 53 -3.54 -7.37 -5.27
N PHE A 54 -3.16 -7.79 -4.07
CA PHE A 54 -3.74 -8.98 -3.44
C PHE A 54 -5.23 -8.81 -3.11
N LEU A 55 -5.60 -7.63 -2.58
CA LEU A 55 -6.98 -7.33 -2.22
C LEU A 55 -7.85 -6.97 -3.42
N SER A 56 -7.30 -6.47 -4.53
CA SER A 56 -8.08 -6.07 -5.71
C SER A 56 -8.83 -7.21 -6.39
N HIS A 57 -8.37 -8.45 -6.24
CA HIS A 57 -9.03 -9.63 -6.80
C HIS A 57 -10.05 -10.27 -5.84
N ARG A 58 -10.19 -9.74 -4.63
CA ARG A 58 -11.14 -10.25 -3.64
C ARG A 58 -12.37 -9.35 -3.58
N PRO A 59 -13.57 -9.92 -3.42
CA PRO A 59 -14.76 -9.13 -3.15
C PRO A 59 -14.57 -8.37 -1.82
N PRO A 60 -14.98 -7.11 -1.74
CA PRO A 60 -14.88 -6.32 -0.52
C PRO A 60 -15.89 -6.83 0.52
N GLU A 61 -15.51 -7.86 1.26
CA GLU A 61 -16.32 -8.46 2.31
C GLU A 61 -15.71 -8.15 3.68
N VAL A 62 -16.50 -7.53 4.56
CA VAL A 62 -16.07 -7.19 5.93
C VAL A 62 -15.95 -8.47 6.79
N PHE A 63 -16.85 -9.44 6.58
CA PHE A 63 -16.85 -10.73 7.27
C PHE A 63 -17.22 -11.89 6.31
N PRO A 64 -16.24 -12.44 5.57
CA PRO A 64 -16.51 -13.49 4.57
C PRO A 64 -17.12 -14.76 5.16
N ALA A 65 -16.78 -15.10 6.41
CA ALA A 65 -17.33 -16.29 7.09
C ALA A 65 -18.83 -16.13 7.43
N LEU A 66 -19.24 -14.96 7.95
CA LEU A 66 -20.65 -14.70 8.24
C LEU A 66 -21.47 -14.53 6.96
N ASN A 67 -20.93 -13.81 5.97
CA ASN A 67 -21.63 -13.63 4.70
C ASN A 67 -21.94 -14.98 4.04
N ARG A 68 -20.96 -15.90 4.00
CA ARG A 68 -21.18 -17.25 3.48
C ARG A 68 -22.19 -18.05 4.29
N PHE A 69 -22.17 -17.94 5.62
CA PHE A 69 -23.10 -18.65 6.50
C PHE A 69 -24.56 -18.25 6.24
N PHE A 70 -24.83 -16.95 6.08
CA PHE A 70 -26.19 -16.48 5.79
C PHE A 70 -26.61 -16.74 4.34
N SER A 71 -25.71 -16.59 3.37
CA SER A 71 -26.05 -16.83 1.95
C SER A 71 -26.22 -18.31 1.59
N SER A 72 -25.66 -19.26 2.36
CA SER A 72 -25.87 -20.70 2.14
C SER A 72 -27.11 -21.27 2.82
N ALA A 73 -27.80 -20.48 3.66
CA ALA A 73 -28.95 -20.94 4.45
C ALA A 73 -30.31 -20.66 3.78
N ASP A 74 -30.31 -19.93 2.65
CA ASP A 74 -31.51 -19.56 1.87
C ASP A 74 -31.75 -20.50 0.66
N GLU A 75 -31.02 -21.62 0.55
CA GLU A 75 -31.19 -22.69 -0.45
C GLU A 75 -31.66 -24.00 0.23
#